data_AF-A0A1H9TUU0-F1
#
_entry.id   AF-A0A1H9TUU0-F1
#
_cell.length_a   1.000
_cell.length_b   1.000
_cell.length_c   1.000
_cell.angle_alpha   90.00
_cell.angle_beta   90.00
_cell.angle_gamma   90.00
#
_symmetry.space_group_name_H-M   'P 1'
#
loop_
_entity.id
_entity.type
_entity.pdbx_description
1 polymer ?
#
loop_
_entity_poly.entity_id
_entity_poly.type
_entity_poly.pdbx_seq_one_letter_code
_entity_poly.pdbx_strand_id
1 'polypeptide(L)' 'MPLREGEVYRCPDEACGCEVTVTKGAPADCAGQQNPTCCCGRTMTKISAAAGAVSAG' A
#
# COMPACT_ATOMS: atom_id res chain seq x y z
N MET A 1 -3.28 -1.76 8.30
CA MET A 1 -2.63 -2.93 7.69
C MET A 1 -1.19 -2.54 7.39
N PRO A 2 -0.20 -3.27 7.90
CA PRO A 2 1.19 -3.05 7.52
C PRO A 2 1.37 -3.25 6.02
N LEU A 3 2.21 -2.42 5.38
CA LEU A 3 2.50 -2.52 3.96
C LEU A 3 3.13 -3.88 3.64
N ARG A 4 2.62 -4.55 2.60
CA ARG A 4 3.11 -5.85 2.16
C ARG A 4 3.81 -5.73 0.81
N GLU A 5 4.87 -6.52 0.64
CA GLU A 5 5.61 -6.55 -0.61
C GLU A 5 4.68 -6.88 -1.79
N GLY A 6 4.87 -6.18 -2.91
CA GLY A 6 4.05 -6.28 -4.11
C GLY A 6 2.76 -5.46 -4.09
N GLU A 7 2.34 -4.86 -2.96
CA GLU A 7 1.20 -3.94 -2.95
C GLU A 7 1.50 -2.68 -3.77
N VAL A 8 0.48 -2.23 -4.52
CA VAL A 8 0.53 -0.98 -5.28
C VAL A 8 -0.49 -0.01 -4.70
N TYR A 9 -0.03 1.22 -4.47
CA TYR A 9 -0.85 2.33 -4.00
C TYR A 9 -0.83 3.45 -5.02
N ARG A 10 -1.97 4.11 -5.22
CA ARG A 10 -2.14 5.23 -6.12
C ARG A 10 -2.70 6.45 -5.40
N CYS A 11 -2.22 7.62 -5.78
CA CYS A 11 -2.80 8.89 -5.34
C CYS A 11 -4.26 8.98 -5.83
N PRO A 12 -5.23 9.31 -4.95
CA PRO A 12 -6.62 9.48 -5.38
C PRO A 12 -6.84 10.77 -6.20
N ASP A 13 -5.87 11.69 -6.22
CA ASP A 13 -5.90 12.81 -7.15
C ASP A 13 -5.44 12.34 -8.54
N GLU A 14 -6.33 12.40 -9.54
CA GLU A 14 -6.01 11.99 -10.91
C GLU A 14 -5.00 12.91 -11.60
N ALA A 15 -4.96 14.20 -11.25
CA ALA A 15 -3.98 15.14 -11.79
C ALA A 15 -2.58 14.90 -11.20
N CYS A 16 -2.49 14.37 -9.97
CA CYS A 16 -1.23 13.90 -9.39
C CYS A 16 -0.83 12.52 -9.93
N GLY A 17 -1.73 11.54 -9.85
CA GLY A 17 -1.58 10.23 -10.48
C GLY A 17 -0.43 9.34 -9.98
N CYS A 18 0.36 9.77 -8.99
CA CYS A 18 1.52 9.00 -8.53
C CYS A 18 1.14 7.59 -8.07
N GLU A 19 1.92 6.61 -8.50
CA GLU A 19 1.84 5.22 -8.07
C GLU A 19 3.14 4.82 -7.35
N VAL A 20 3.00 3.99 -6.33
CA VAL A 20 4.13 3.40 -5.60
C VAL A 20 3.91 1.90 -5.43
N THR A 21 4.98 1.13 -5.60
CA THR A 21 5.01 -0.30 -5.34
C THR A 21 5.84 -0.58 -4.11
N VAL A 22 5.31 -1.37 -3.18
CA VAL A 22 6.04 -1.83 -2.00
C VAL A 22 7.03 -2.90 -2.44
N THR A 23 8.32 -2.55 -2.56
CA THR A 23 9.38 -3.51 -2.92
C THR A 23 10.00 -4.22 -1.71
N LYS A 24 9.63 -3.78 -0.50
CA LYS A 24 9.98 -4.42 0.76
C LYS A 24 8.87 -4.20 1.77
N GLY A 25 8.25 -5.28 2.22
CA GLY A 25 7.17 -5.22 3.21
C GLY A 25 7.66 -4.86 4.61
N ALA A 26 6.73 -4.40 5.45
CA ALA A 26 6.94 -4.28 6.88
C ALA A 26 7.04 -5.68 7.53
N PRO A 27 7.75 -5.81 8.68
CA PRO A 27 7.85 -7.09 9.39
C PRO A 27 6.47 -7.62 9.82
N ALA A 28 6.41 -8.92 10.12
CA ALA A 28 5.17 -9.61 10.43
C ALA A 28 4.47 -9.05 11.69
N ASP A 29 5.26 -8.63 12.69
CA ASP A 29 4.83 -8.04 13.95
C ASP A 29 4.46 -6.54 13.86
N CYS A 30 4.57 -5.93 12.69
CA CYS A 30 4.21 -4.52 12.51
C CYS A 30 2.69 -4.31 12.68
N ALA A 31 2.30 -3.57 13.73
CA ALA A 31 0.92 -3.17 13.99
C ALA A 31 0.49 -1.88 13.25
N GLY A 32 1.30 -1.40 12.31
CA GLY A 32 1.03 -0.17 11.55
C GLY A 32 -0.30 -0.25 10.78
N GLN A 33 -1.09 0.83 10.86
CA GLN A 33 -2.41 0.88 10.22
C GLN A 33 -2.57 1.88 9.08
N GLN A 34 -1.59 2.75 8.88
CA GLN A 34 -1.67 3.84 7.92
C GLN A 34 -1.20 3.41 6.51
N ASN A 35 -1.90 3.91 5.50
CA ASN A 35 -1.45 3.87 4.11
C ASN A 35 -0.37 4.94 3.86
N PRO A 36 0.40 4.83 2.77
CA PRO A 36 1.38 5.85 2.40
C PRO A 36 0.73 7.21 2.15
N THR A 37 1.49 8.27 2.39
CA THR A 37 1.11 9.64 2.01
C THR A 37 1.80 10.00 0.71
N CYS A 38 1.02 10.50 -0.26
CA CYS A 38 1.53 10.97 -1.54
C CYS A 38 2.30 12.30 -1.36
N CYS A 39 3.16 12.65 -2.32
CA CYS A 39 3.88 13.92 -2.34
C CYS A 39 2.95 15.15 -2.30
N CYS A 40 1.68 15.02 -2.71
CA CYS A 40 0.67 16.07 -2.62
C CYS A 40 -0.05 16.14 -1.25
N GLY A 41 0.36 15.33 -0.27
CA GLY A 41 -0.20 15.31 1.09
C GLY A 41 -1.43 14.43 1.28
N ARG A 42 -1.97 13.81 0.22
CA ARG A 42 -3.12 12.90 0.33
C ARG A 42 -2.71 11.48 0.69
N THR A 43 -3.52 10.81 1.49
CA THR A 43 -3.38 9.37 1.73
C THR A 43 -3.64 8.59 0.44
N MET A 44 -2.76 7.65 0.11
CA MET A 44 -2.86 6.85 -1.10
C MET A 44 -3.84 5.68 -0.92
N THR A 45 -4.46 5.27 -2.02
CA THR A 45 -5.41 4.14 -2.07
C THR A 45 -4.70 2.91 -2.62
N LYS A 46 -4.86 1.76 -1.95
CA LYS A 46 -4.37 0.47 -2.45
C LYS A 46 -5.16 0.06 -3.70
N ILE A 47 -4.48 -0.20 -4.81
CA ILE A 47 -5.10 -0.57 -6.10
C ILE A 47 -4.79 -2.00 -6.55
N SER A 48 -3.92 -2.72 -5.84
CA SER A 48 -3.69 -4.16 -6.03
C SER A 48 -3.74 -4.89 -4.71
N ALA A 49 -4.23 -6.14 -4.70
CA ALA A 49 -4.07 -7.02 -3.53
C ALA A 49 -2.61 -7.52 -3.47
N ALA A 50 -2.03 -7.60 -2.27
CA ALA A 50 -0.73 -8.23 -2.07
C ALA A 50 -0.85 -9.69 -2.53
N ALA A 51 0.03 -10.13 -3.43
CA ALA A 51 0.10 -11.54 -3.78
C ALA A 51 0.52 -12.33 -2.53
N GLY A 52 -0.42 -13.02 -1.87
CA GLY A 52 -0.09 -13.91 -0.75
C GLY A 52 -1.03 -13.96 0.45
N ALA A 53 -2.21 -13.34 0.43
CA ALA A 53 -3.25 -13.66 1.40
C ALA A 53 -4.07 -14.87 0.90
N VAL A 54 -3.47 -16.06 0.91
CA VAL A 54 -4.26 -17.30 0.82
C VAL A 54 -5.01 -17.41 2.15
N SER A 55 -6.34 -17.44 2.08
CA SER A 55 -7.18 -17.74 3.22
C SER A 55 -6.86 -19.15 3.70
N ALA A 56 -6.38 -19.27 4.94
CA ALA A 56 -6.38 -20.56 5.64
C ALA A 56 -7.85 -20.95 5.85
N GLY A 57 -8.27 -22.04 5.19
CA GLY A 57 -9.54 -22.71 5.43
C GLY A 57 -9.53 -23.53 6.70
#